data_AF-A0A9Q3UQP9-F1
#
_entry.id   AF-A0A9Q3UQP9-F1
#
_cell.length_a   1.000
_cell.length_b   1.000
_cell.length_c   1.000
_cell.angle_alpha   90.00
_cell.angle_beta   90.00
_cell.angle_gamma   90.00
#
_symmetry.space_group_name_H-M   'P 1'
#
loop_
_entity.id
_entity.type
_entity.pdbx_description
1 polymer ?
#
loop_
_entity_poly.entity_id
_entity_poly.type
_entity_poly.pdbx_seq_one_letter_code
_entity_poly.pdbx_strand_id
1 'polypeptide(L)'
;MFSLIFLILKDFFSDLVPVSWLFNGLKVGQVIHYPKIVKINGEYCYLSATLTQKRGEKPELLIIISYNKNEQSLLNYKERWQIETCFKAMKSSGFDIENTHLQDLERIEKLLCLVMIAFLWCYKIGDYLDRSVKAIPIKKHGHRAKSVFKYGLEFVSEILQNPYRKNFQQILQIFVM
;
A
#
# COMPACT_ATOMS: atom_id res chain seq x y z
N MET A 1 7.29 13.54 -11.84
CA MET A 1 5.86 13.62 -12.20
C MET A 1 5.40 12.19 -12.47
N PHE A 2 4.45 11.71 -11.69
CA PHE A 2 4.10 10.30 -11.50
C PHE A 2 3.74 9.57 -12.82
N SER A 3 4.69 8.84 -13.40
CA SER A 3 4.47 8.00 -14.59
C SER A 3 4.47 6.52 -14.21
N LEU A 4 3.48 6.10 -13.42
CA LEU A 4 3.27 4.70 -13.07
C LEU A 4 1.76 4.41 -13.07
N ILE A 5 1.18 4.39 -14.27
CA ILE A 5 -0.13 3.76 -14.48
C ILE A 5 0.13 2.24 -14.48
N PHE A 6 0.09 1.63 -13.30
CA PHE A 6 0.09 0.18 -13.18
C PHE A 6 -1.34 -0.34 -13.29
N LEU A 7 -1.77 -0.54 -14.52
CA LEU A 7 -3.07 -1.10 -14.83
C LEU A 7 -3.02 -2.64 -14.63
N ILE A 8 -3.68 -3.14 -13.57
CA ILE A 8 -4.12 -4.55 -13.53
C ILE A 8 -5.16 -4.70 -14.62
N LEU A 9 -4.76 -5.23 -15.76
CA LEU A 9 -5.68 -5.50 -16.84
C LEU A 9 -6.01 -6.98 -16.81
N LYS A 10 -7.17 -7.30 -16.23
CA LYS A 10 -7.77 -8.62 -16.39
C LYS A 10 -8.08 -8.90 -17.87
N ASP A 11 -8.34 -7.86 -18.66
CA ASP A 11 -8.68 -7.98 -20.08
C ASP A 11 -8.12 -6.80 -20.91
N PHE A 12 -6.79 -6.70 -21.09
CA PHE A 12 -6.27 -5.83 -22.16
C PHE A 12 -6.11 -6.61 -23.46
N PHE A 13 -6.91 -6.22 -24.44
CA PHE A 13 -6.63 -6.49 -25.82
C PHE A 13 -5.68 -5.40 -26.32
N SER A 14 -4.45 -5.78 -26.69
CA SER A 14 -3.82 -5.02 -27.77
C SER A 14 -4.67 -5.27 -29.01
N ASP A 15 -4.80 -4.31 -29.92
CA ASP A 15 -5.71 -4.36 -31.07
C ASP A 15 -5.55 -5.61 -31.98
N LEU A 16 -4.55 -6.46 -31.72
CA LEU A 16 -4.19 -7.62 -32.54
C LEU A 16 -3.93 -8.92 -31.74
N VAL A 17 -3.57 -8.90 -30.44
CA VAL A 17 -3.21 -10.11 -29.66
C VAL A 17 -3.58 -10.00 -28.16
N PRO A 18 -4.15 -11.05 -27.53
CA PRO A 18 -4.33 -11.10 -26.07
C PRO A 18 -2.98 -11.09 -25.34
N VAL A 19 -2.81 -10.20 -24.36
CA VAL A 19 -1.55 -10.09 -23.60
C VAL A 19 -1.21 -11.39 -22.84
N SER A 20 -2.22 -12.17 -22.46
CA SER A 20 -2.04 -13.48 -21.81
C SER A 20 -1.19 -14.46 -22.63
N TRP A 21 -1.25 -14.38 -23.97
CA TRP A 21 -0.49 -15.27 -24.86
C TRP A 21 1.02 -15.01 -24.79
N LEU A 22 1.44 -13.77 -24.49
CA LEU A 22 2.84 -13.40 -24.35
C LEU A 22 3.51 -14.05 -23.14
N PHE A 23 2.70 -14.56 -22.20
CA PHE A 23 3.13 -15.08 -20.91
C PHE A 23 2.66 -16.51 -20.65
N ASN A 24 2.38 -17.27 -21.72
CA ASN A 24 2.01 -18.68 -21.61
C ASN A 24 3.13 -19.51 -20.94
N GLY A 25 2.74 -20.41 -20.04
CA GLY A 25 3.67 -21.31 -19.35
C GLY A 25 4.36 -20.72 -18.11
N LEU A 26 3.95 -19.52 -17.65
CA LEU A 26 4.42 -18.97 -16.38
C LEU A 26 4.07 -19.91 -15.21
N LYS A 27 4.96 -20.01 -14.23
CA LYS A 27 4.70 -20.70 -12.95
C LYS A 27 4.34 -19.70 -11.85
N VAL A 28 3.61 -20.15 -10.83
CA VAL A 28 3.27 -19.32 -9.66
C VAL A 28 4.55 -18.82 -8.99
N GLY A 29 4.62 -17.51 -8.74
CA GLY A 29 5.79 -16.85 -8.14
C GLY A 29 6.96 -16.58 -9.11
N GLN A 30 6.87 -17.02 -10.37
CA GLN A 30 7.82 -16.65 -11.40
C GLN A 30 7.48 -15.28 -11.97
N VAL A 31 8.51 -14.49 -12.24
CA VAL A 31 8.40 -13.19 -12.90
C VAL A 31 9.04 -13.31 -14.28
N ILE A 32 8.34 -12.85 -15.32
CA ILE A 32 8.88 -12.78 -16.68
C ILE A 32 8.76 -11.35 -17.19
N HIS A 33 9.84 -10.86 -17.78
CA HIS A 33 9.87 -9.59 -18.50
C HIS A 33 9.79 -9.88 -19.99
N TYR A 34 8.81 -9.28 -20.67
CA TYR A 34 8.72 -9.42 -22.12
C TYR A 34 9.87 -8.62 -22.77
N PRO A 35 10.70 -9.24 -23.61
CA PRO A 35 11.96 -8.64 -24.04
C PRO A 35 11.79 -7.47 -25.02
N LYS A 36 10.64 -7.37 -25.70
CA LYS A 36 10.35 -6.35 -26.71
C LYS A 36 9.43 -5.27 -26.16
N ILE A 37 9.55 -4.06 -26.70
CA ILE A 37 8.61 -2.97 -26.44
C ILE A 37 7.30 -3.29 -27.18
N VAL A 38 6.17 -3.05 -26.52
CA VAL A 38 4.83 -3.25 -27.08
C VAL A 38 4.11 -1.91 -27.15
N LYS A 39 3.40 -1.67 -28.25
CA LYS A 39 2.56 -0.48 -28.41
C LYS A 39 1.18 -0.73 -27.79
N ILE A 40 0.80 0.09 -26.83
CA ILE A 40 -0.43 -0.02 -26.03
C ILE A 40 -1.12 1.35 -26.08
N ASN A 41 -2.31 1.41 -26.67
CA ASN A 41 -3.08 2.66 -26.83
C ASN A 41 -2.28 3.83 -27.43
N GLY A 42 -1.42 3.55 -28.42
CA GLY A 42 -0.57 4.58 -29.04
C GLY A 42 0.80 4.77 -28.41
N GLU A 43 1.01 4.29 -27.18
CA GLU A 43 2.24 4.50 -26.40
C GLU A 43 3.15 3.28 -26.39
N TYR A 44 4.46 3.50 -26.31
CA TYR A 44 5.47 2.44 -26.27
C TYR A 44 5.77 2.04 -24.82
N CYS A 45 5.47 0.79 -24.48
CA CYS A 45 5.55 0.28 -23.12
C CYS A 45 6.34 -1.02 -23.02
N TYR A 46 6.93 -1.24 -21.85
CA TYR A 46 7.51 -2.50 -21.40
C TYR A 46 6.48 -3.29 -20.60
N LEU A 47 6.51 -4.61 -20.75
CA LEU A 47 5.61 -5.53 -20.07
C LEU A 47 6.37 -6.48 -19.15
N SER A 48 5.85 -6.65 -17.94
CA SER A 48 6.29 -7.67 -16.99
C SER A 48 5.07 -8.44 -16.49
N ALA A 49 5.19 -9.73 -16.21
CA ALA A 49 4.08 -10.51 -15.68
C ALA A 49 4.51 -11.49 -14.59
N THR A 50 3.58 -11.80 -13.69
CA THR A 50 3.71 -12.83 -12.66
C THR A 50 2.38 -13.55 -12.46
N LEU A 51 2.41 -14.84 -12.16
CA LEU A 51 1.24 -15.54 -11.65
C LEU A 51 1.19 -15.40 -10.14
N THR A 52 0.08 -14.83 -9.67
CA THR A 52 -0.16 -14.60 -8.24
C THR A 52 -1.25 -15.55 -7.79
N GLN A 53 -1.02 -16.25 -6.68
CA GLN A 53 -2.02 -17.18 -6.13
C GLN A 53 -2.37 -16.77 -4.70
N LYS A 54 -3.64 -16.44 -4.48
CA LYS A 54 -4.18 -16.31 -3.13
C LYS A 54 -4.52 -17.70 -2.59
N ARG A 55 -4.45 -17.84 -1.27
CA ARG A 55 -4.67 -19.13 -0.60
C ARG A 55 -6.09 -19.64 -0.89
N GLY A 56 -6.20 -20.79 -1.55
CA GLY A 56 -7.48 -21.40 -1.92
C GLY A 56 -8.08 -20.90 -3.24
N GLU A 57 -7.43 -19.98 -3.93
CA GLU A 57 -7.89 -19.45 -5.22
C GLU A 57 -7.05 -19.98 -6.39
N LYS A 58 -7.63 -19.90 -7.60
CA LYS A 58 -6.91 -20.21 -8.83
C LYS A 58 -5.81 -19.15 -9.05
N PRO A 59 -4.67 -19.52 -9.65
CA PRO A 59 -3.64 -18.55 -10.02
C PRO A 59 -4.22 -17.48 -10.95
N GLU A 60 -3.96 -16.21 -10.63
CA GLU A 60 -4.33 -15.06 -11.46
C GLU A 60 -3.08 -14.46 -12.11
N LEU A 61 -3.19 -14.12 -13.40
CA LEU A 61 -2.14 -13.42 -14.14
C LEU A 61 -2.16 -11.94 -13.78
N LEU A 62 -1.03 -11.45 -13.26
CA LEU A 62 -0.79 -10.04 -13.02
C LEU A 62 0.16 -9.52 -14.09
N ILE A 63 -0.31 -8.56 -14.89
CA ILE A 63 0.47 -7.86 -15.91
C ILE A 63 0.80 -6.46 -15.39
N ILE A 64 2.03 -6.04 -15.64
CA ILE A 64 2.62 -4.78 -15.20
C ILE A 64 3.12 -4.05 -16.44
N ILE A 65 2.58 -2.87 -16.67
CA ILE A 65 2.94 -1.99 -17.79
C ILE A 65 3.83 -0.88 -17.23
N SER A 66 4.99 -0.66 -17.87
CA SER A 66 5.95 0.37 -17.47
C SER A 66 6.47 1.11 -18.70
N TYR A 67 6.64 2.43 -18.60
CA TYR A 67 7.27 3.23 -19.67
C TYR A 67 8.79 3.11 -19.68
N ASN A 68 9.39 2.68 -18.58
CA ASN A 68 10.83 2.46 -18.47
C ASN A 68 11.17 0.97 -18.41
N LYS A 69 12.26 0.58 -19.08
CA LYS A 69 12.83 -0.78 -19.03
C LYS A 69 13.49 -0.97 -17.68
N ASN A 70 12.72 -1.36 -16.67
CA ASN A 70 13.27 -1.68 -15.37
C ASN A 70 12.76 -3.05 -14.92
N GLU A 71 13.69 -3.97 -14.69
CA GLU A 71 13.43 -5.28 -14.05
C GLU A 71 12.83 -5.09 -12.64
N GLN A 72 13.02 -3.91 -12.03
CA GLN A 72 12.40 -3.50 -10.78
C GLN A 72 10.93 -3.08 -10.92
N SER A 73 10.30 -3.15 -12.11
CA SER A 73 8.89 -2.75 -12.29
C SER A 73 7.96 -3.47 -11.30
N LEU A 74 8.25 -4.74 -11.00
CA LEU A 74 7.52 -5.51 -9.99
C LEU A 74 7.81 -5.05 -8.57
N LEU A 75 9.05 -4.68 -8.25
CA LEU A 75 9.41 -4.15 -6.93
C LEU A 75 8.69 -2.82 -6.68
N ASN A 76 8.71 -1.92 -7.66
CA ASN A 76 7.99 -0.64 -7.59
C ASN A 76 6.47 -0.89 -7.48
N TYR A 77 5.94 -1.88 -8.19
CA TYR A 77 4.53 -2.24 -8.08
C TYR A 77 4.14 -2.73 -6.68
N LYS A 78 5.04 -3.40 -5.95
CA LYS A 78 4.79 -3.80 -4.55
C LYS A 78 4.61 -2.60 -3.63
N GLU A 79 5.17 -1.44 -3.94
CA GLU A 79 4.98 -0.22 -3.15
C GLU A 79 3.53 0.30 -3.22
N ARG A 80 2.77 -0.04 -4.26
CA ARG A 80 1.34 0.33 -4.40
C ARG A 80 0.51 -0.11 -3.19
N TRP A 81 0.87 -1.21 -2.54
CA TRP A 81 0.20 -1.72 -1.34
C TRP A 81 0.26 -0.76 -0.14
N GLN A 82 1.20 0.19 -0.13
CA GLN A 82 1.27 1.21 0.91
C GLN A 82 0.01 2.10 0.90
N ILE A 83 -0.51 2.42 -0.29
CA ILE A 83 -1.73 3.25 -0.45
C ILE A 83 -2.96 2.49 0.06
N GLU A 84 -3.09 1.20 -0.24
CA GLU A 84 -4.18 0.36 0.29
C GLU A 84 -4.15 0.32 1.83
N THR A 85 -2.95 0.22 2.41
CA THR A 85 -2.76 0.25 3.86
C THR A 85 -3.15 1.61 4.45
N CYS A 86 -2.83 2.71 3.76
CA CYS A 86 -3.21 4.06 4.14
C CYS A 86 -4.74 4.24 4.13
N PHE A 87 -5.43 3.84 3.06
CA PHE A 87 -6.89 3.90 2.99
C PHE A 87 -7.55 3.04 4.06
N LYS A 88 -7.04 1.84 4.30
CA LYS A 88 -7.54 0.96 5.36
C LYS A 88 -7.40 1.60 6.74
N ALA A 89 -6.30 2.30 7.00
CA ALA A 89 -6.06 3.02 8.24
C ALA A 89 -6.97 4.25 8.42
N MET A 90 -7.31 4.96 7.36
CA MET A 90 -8.28 6.07 7.43
C MET A 90 -9.71 5.59 7.71
N LYS A 91 -10.06 4.39 7.23
CA LYS A 91 -11.39 3.78 7.41
C LYS A 91 -11.42 2.88 8.67
N SER A 92 -12.01 1.70 8.53
CA SER A 92 -12.33 0.75 9.60
C SER A 92 -11.16 0.24 10.44
N SER A 93 -9.90 0.36 9.97
CA SER A 93 -8.75 -0.10 10.76
C SER A 93 -8.19 0.97 11.70
N GLY A 94 -8.58 2.23 11.57
CA GLY A 94 -8.01 3.35 12.33
C GLY A 94 -9.02 4.45 12.65
N PHE A 95 -9.03 5.52 11.86
CA PHE A 95 -9.78 6.75 12.18
C PHE A 95 -11.29 6.67 11.91
N ASP A 96 -11.72 5.65 11.18
CA ASP A 96 -13.14 5.34 10.95
C ASP A 96 -13.95 6.51 10.37
N ILE A 97 -13.34 7.24 9.43
CA ILE A 97 -13.91 8.47 8.86
C ILE A 97 -15.31 8.28 8.22
N GLU A 98 -15.62 7.06 7.77
CA GLU A 98 -16.90 6.71 7.14
C GLU A 98 -18.07 6.74 8.15
N ASN A 99 -17.79 6.53 9.44
CA ASN A 99 -18.80 6.56 10.51
C ASN A 99 -19.11 7.97 11.04
N THR A 100 -18.45 9.01 10.51
CA THR A 100 -18.74 10.41 10.91
C THR A 100 -20.04 10.96 10.31
N HIS A 101 -20.57 10.29 9.29
CA HIS A 101 -21.79 10.67 8.55
C HIS A 101 -21.77 12.11 8.00
N LEU A 102 -20.57 12.70 7.84
CA LEU A 102 -20.41 14.00 7.21
C LEU A 102 -20.75 13.89 5.72
N GLN A 103 -21.67 14.73 5.26
CA GLN A 103 -22.11 14.80 3.86
C GLN A 103 -21.67 16.09 3.16
N ASP A 104 -21.29 17.11 3.93
CA ASP A 104 -20.83 18.39 3.42
C ASP A 104 -19.37 18.31 2.94
N LEU A 105 -19.14 18.70 1.68
CA LEU A 105 -17.84 18.54 1.03
C LEU A 105 -16.73 19.33 1.71
N GLU A 106 -16.99 20.58 2.11
CA GLU A 106 -16.00 21.42 2.81
C GLU A 106 -15.61 20.84 4.17
N ARG A 107 -16.57 20.26 4.90
CA ARG A 107 -16.30 19.60 6.17
C ARG A 107 -15.51 18.30 5.99
N ILE A 108 -15.81 17.53 4.94
CA ILE A 108 -15.05 16.31 4.60
C ILE A 108 -13.60 16.68 4.27
N GLU A 109 -13.37 17.73 3.50
CA GLU A 109 -12.03 18.21 3.17
C GLU A 109 -11.24 18.58 4.44
N LYS A 110 -11.85 19.39 5.33
CA LYS A 110 -11.23 19.79 6.61
C LYS A 110 -10.95 18.58 7.50
N LEU A 111 -11.88 17.62 7.58
CA LEU A 111 -11.68 16.38 8.33
C LEU A 111 -10.51 15.58 7.75
N LEU A 112 -10.44 15.42 6.43
CA LEU A 112 -9.34 14.70 5.78
C LEU A 112 -8.00 15.35 6.08
N CYS A 113 -7.89 16.69 6.03
CA CYS A 113 -6.66 17.40 6.41
C CYS A 113 -6.23 17.06 7.85
N LEU A 114 -7.15 17.10 8.82
CA LEU A 114 -6.86 16.78 10.21
C LEU A 114 -6.46 15.31 10.40
N VAL A 115 -7.17 14.40 9.74
CA VAL A 115 -6.90 12.96 9.78
C VAL A 115 -5.54 12.63 9.18
N MET A 116 -5.13 13.32 8.11
CA MET A 116 -3.80 13.14 7.50
C MET A 116 -2.66 13.56 8.45
N ILE A 117 -2.84 14.66 9.19
CA ILE A 117 -1.87 15.08 10.22
C ILE A 117 -1.80 14.05 11.35
N ALA A 118 -2.97 13.62 11.86
CA ALA A 118 -3.03 12.58 12.89
C ALA A 118 -2.44 11.25 12.42
N PHE A 119 -2.63 10.90 11.14
CA PHE A 119 -2.05 9.70 10.52
C PHE A 119 -0.53 9.75 10.55
N LEU A 120 0.08 10.88 10.16
CA LEU A 120 1.52 11.07 10.18
C LEU A 120 2.10 10.91 11.59
N TRP A 121 1.44 11.46 12.60
CA TRP A 121 1.85 11.30 13.99
C TRP A 121 1.80 9.85 14.45
N CYS A 122 0.68 9.16 14.21
CA CYS A 122 0.57 7.73 14.53
C CYS A 122 1.63 6.91 13.80
N TYR A 123 1.95 7.26 12.55
CA TYR A 123 3.00 6.58 11.79
C TYR A 123 4.39 6.80 12.40
N LYS A 124 4.79 8.05 12.68
CA LYS A 124 6.08 8.39 13.32
C LYS A 124 6.25 7.66 14.65
N ILE A 125 5.22 7.70 15.50
CA ILE A 125 5.24 7.02 16.80
C ILE A 125 5.34 5.51 16.61
N GLY A 126 4.55 4.94 15.71
CA GLY A 126 4.61 3.53 15.39
C GLY A 126 5.99 3.07 14.91
N ASP A 127 6.66 3.87 14.07
CA ASP A 127 7.99 3.57 13.54
C ASP A 127 9.05 3.65 14.65
N TYR A 128 8.97 4.66 15.52
CA TYR A 128 9.82 4.75 16.70
C TYR A 128 9.63 3.55 17.64
N LEU A 129 8.39 3.17 17.92
CA LEU A 129 8.10 2.01 18.77
C LEU A 129 8.63 0.71 18.15
N ASP A 130 8.44 0.51 16.85
CA ASP A 130 8.91 -0.67 16.10
C ASP A 130 10.45 -0.79 16.13
N ARG A 131 11.17 0.33 16.02
CA ARG A 131 12.64 0.34 15.97
C ARG A 131 13.33 0.37 17.32
N SER A 132 12.79 1.14 18.27
CA SER A 132 13.52 1.53 19.49
C SER A 132 12.94 0.97 20.77
N VAL A 133 11.71 0.46 20.76
CA VAL A 133 11.03 -0.02 21.98
C VAL A 133 10.69 -1.50 21.89
N LYS A 134 9.82 -1.87 20.94
CA LYS A 134 9.37 -3.24 20.73
C LYS A 134 8.96 -3.46 19.28
N ALA A 135 9.76 -4.25 18.57
CA ALA A 135 9.48 -4.61 17.19
C ALA A 135 8.15 -5.37 17.03
N ILE A 136 7.44 -5.05 15.96
CA ILE A 136 6.23 -5.73 15.54
C ILE A 136 6.62 -7.12 15.00
N PRO A 137 6.06 -8.22 15.53
CA PRO A 137 6.43 -9.55 15.10
C PRO A 137 6.05 -9.78 13.63
N ILE A 138 6.94 -10.42 12.88
CA ILE A 138 6.70 -10.85 11.51
C ILE A 138 6.05 -12.24 11.55
N LYS A 139 4.89 -12.38 10.89
CA LYS A 139 4.16 -13.65 10.82
C LYS A 139 4.76 -14.56 9.74
N LYS A 140 4.37 -15.84 9.73
CA LYS A 140 4.85 -16.88 8.79
C LYS A 140 4.73 -16.51 7.30
N HIS A 141 3.80 -15.63 6.96
CA HIS A 141 3.60 -15.13 5.59
C HIS A 141 4.50 -13.93 5.24
N GLY A 142 5.53 -13.60 6.04
CA GLY A 142 6.52 -12.56 5.75
C GLY A 142 6.03 -11.12 5.95
N HIS A 143 4.86 -10.91 6.54
CA HIS A 143 4.33 -9.57 6.84
C HIS A 143 4.25 -9.34 8.34
N ARG A 144 4.42 -8.07 8.75
CA ARG A 144 4.20 -7.63 10.13
C ARG A 144 2.80 -8.02 10.61
N ALA A 145 2.69 -8.39 11.89
CA ALA A 145 1.42 -8.78 12.51
C ALA A 145 0.39 -7.65 12.54
N LYS A 146 0.87 -6.40 12.61
CA LYS A 146 0.10 -5.16 12.53
C LYS A 146 0.84 -4.12 11.70
N SER A 147 0.12 -3.14 11.15
CA SER A 147 0.77 -2.01 10.47
C SER A 147 1.48 -1.11 11.49
N VAL A 148 2.52 -0.42 11.03
CA VAL A 148 3.26 0.58 11.83
C VAL A 148 2.30 1.65 12.37
N PHE A 149 1.44 2.18 11.49
CA PHE A 149 0.37 3.10 11.86
C PHE A 149 -0.52 2.56 12.99
N LYS A 150 -1.02 1.32 12.88
CA LYS A 150 -1.93 0.75 13.89
C LYS A 150 -1.24 0.61 15.24
N TYR A 151 0.05 0.26 15.23
CA TYR A 151 0.83 0.19 16.46
C TYR A 151 0.92 1.57 17.14
N GLY A 152 1.23 2.62 16.39
CA GLY A 152 1.26 3.97 16.94
C GLY A 152 -0.11 4.46 17.40
N LEU A 153 -1.18 4.17 16.65
CA LEU A 153 -2.55 4.52 17.04
C LEU A 153 -2.98 3.87 18.36
N GLU A 154 -2.69 2.57 18.55
CA GLU A 154 -2.97 1.87 19.81
C GLU A 154 -2.26 2.53 20.99
N PHE A 155 -1.00 2.89 20.79
CA PHE A 155 -0.19 3.55 21.83
C PHE A 155 -0.69 4.97 22.15
N VAL A 156 -1.01 5.77 21.13
CA VAL A 156 -1.60 7.11 21.31
C VAL A 156 -2.94 6.99 22.04
N SER A 157 -3.80 6.05 21.65
CA SER A 157 -5.10 5.81 22.30
C SER A 157 -4.94 5.40 23.76
N GLU A 158 -4.01 4.49 24.07
CA GLU A 158 -3.75 4.04 25.45
C GLU A 158 -3.33 5.21 26.35
N ILE A 159 -2.56 6.15 25.81
CA ILE A 159 -2.04 7.29 26.57
C ILE A 159 -3.06 8.40 26.73
N LEU A 160 -3.87 8.68 25.69
CA LEU A 160 -5.00 9.62 25.82
C LEU A 160 -6.03 9.13 26.83
N GLN A 161 -6.24 7.82 26.94
CA GLN A 161 -7.13 7.22 27.93
C GLN A 161 -6.51 7.15 29.34
N ASN A 162 -5.18 7.25 29.47
CA ASN A 162 -4.47 7.19 30.74
C ASN A 162 -3.32 8.21 30.83
N PRO A 163 -3.64 9.50 31.04
CA PRO A 163 -2.68 10.61 30.94
C PRO A 163 -1.61 10.63 32.04
N TYR A 164 -1.80 9.88 33.13
CA TYR A 164 -0.85 9.83 34.25
C TYR A 164 0.30 8.84 34.04
N ARG A 165 0.36 8.13 32.90
CA ARG A 165 1.53 7.31 32.55
C ARG A 165 2.74 8.18 32.27
N LYS A 166 3.90 7.78 32.81
CA LYS A 166 5.22 8.43 32.66
C LYS A 166 5.68 8.68 31.21
N ASN A 167 5.01 8.11 30.21
CA ASN A 167 5.41 8.17 28.80
C ASN A 167 4.79 9.34 28.01
N PHE A 168 3.89 10.14 28.62
CA PHE A 168 3.26 11.28 27.92
C PHE A 168 4.29 12.34 27.47
N GLN A 169 5.31 12.61 28.28
CA GLN A 169 6.35 13.59 27.95
C GLN A 169 7.24 13.14 26.77
N GLN A 170 7.53 11.84 26.65
CA GLN A 170 8.29 11.30 25.52
C GLN A 170 7.53 11.45 24.19
N ILE A 171 6.20 11.37 24.22
CA ILE A 171 5.36 11.61 23.05
C ILE A 171 5.46 13.06 22.60
N LEU A 172 5.33 14.02 23.51
CA LEU A 172 5.40 15.44 23.15
C LEU A 172 6.72 15.79 22.43
N GLN A 173 7.83 15.17 22.83
CA GLN A 173 9.11 15.30 22.11
C GLN A 173 9.05 14.72 20.69
N ILE A 174 8.41 13.57 20.49
CA ILE A 174 8.24 12.94 19.16
C ILE A 174 7.25 13.72 18.28
N PHE A 175 6.27 14.41 18.87
CA PHE A 175 5.30 15.24 18.15
C PHE A 175 5.92 16.53 17.60
N VAL A 176 6.89 17.11 18.30
CA VAL A 176 7.53 18.39 17.96
C VAL A 176 8.73 18.22 17.03
N MET A 177 9.27 17.00 16.91
CA MET A 177 10.44 16.64 16.08
C MET A 177 10.04 15.94 14.78
#